data_AF-A0A351HBD9-F1
#
_entry.id   AF-A0A351HBD9-F1
#
_cell.length_a   1.000
_cell.length_b   1.000
_cell.length_c   1.000
_cell.angle_alpha   90.00
_cell.angle_beta   90.00
_cell.angle_gamma   90.00
#
_symmetry.space_group_name_H-M   'P 1'
#
loop_
_entity.id
_entity.type
_entity.pdbx_description
1 polymer ?
#
loop_
_entity_poly.entity_id
_entity_poly.type
_entity_poly.pdbx_seq_one_letter_code
_entity_poly.pdbx_strand_id
1 'polypeptide(L)'
;MREIVDFIRSTVLKWGYRGAVIGISGGIDSAVVGKLAVDALGNRNVFGLLMPERDSSKDTLEDSKLVAHFLGIDFKVKNISSILRAVGCYRLQPPALLIPQSVKERYVRDKWQQLSSDPFLDDLADRGSEEFKRGLAFYRAKHRVRMVSLYLEAEKRGYAVLGTTNKTEWLCGLYVKWGDDSSDIEPIKHLFKTEVISLARELGIPERIIEKPPSPDLIPGVTDETAFGMSFTELDEALIKIEAGEKLNPHDKKAVRIMEIVKAAEHRQFRNLSIFQQK
;
A
#
# COMPACT_ATOMS: atom_id res chain seq x y z
N MET A 1 -14.55 8.35 -12.61
CA MET A 1 -14.96 6.92 -12.65
C MET A 1 -14.90 6.29 -14.05
N ARG A 2 -15.71 6.73 -15.03
CA ARG A 2 -15.76 6.10 -16.39
C ARG A 2 -14.38 5.97 -17.05
N GLU A 3 -13.58 7.02 -17.00
CA GLU A 3 -12.21 7.01 -17.57
C GLU A 3 -11.32 5.92 -16.95
N ILE A 4 -11.44 5.68 -15.64
CA ILE A 4 -10.66 4.64 -14.94
C ILE A 4 -11.09 3.24 -15.39
N VAL A 5 -12.41 3.02 -15.49
CA VAL A 5 -12.99 1.77 -15.96
C VAL A 5 -12.56 1.47 -17.41
N ASP A 6 -12.59 2.47 -18.28
CA ASP A 6 -12.17 2.36 -19.67
C ASP A 6 -10.66 2.16 -19.79
N PHE A 7 -9.86 2.80 -18.93
CA PHE A 7 -8.42 2.59 -18.83
C PHE A 7 -8.07 1.15 -18.46
N ILE A 8 -8.72 0.56 -17.44
CA ILE A 8 -8.52 -0.83 -17.06
C ILE A 8 -8.88 -1.76 -18.23
N ARG A 9 -10.07 -1.58 -18.81
CA ARG A 9 -10.57 -2.44 -19.90
C ARG A 9 -9.67 -2.40 -21.12
N SER A 10 -9.29 -1.20 -21.56
CA SER A 10 -8.45 -1.00 -22.74
C SER A 10 -7.03 -1.54 -22.52
N THR A 11 -6.46 -1.39 -21.33
CA THR A 11 -5.12 -1.88 -21.00
C THR A 11 -5.08 -3.41 -20.99
N VAL A 12 -6.06 -4.06 -20.34
CA VAL A 12 -6.18 -5.53 -20.33
C VAL A 12 -6.30 -6.07 -21.76
N LEU A 13 -7.17 -5.47 -22.58
CA LEU A 13 -7.35 -5.88 -23.98
C LEU A 13 -6.08 -5.66 -24.82
N LYS A 14 -5.46 -4.48 -24.71
CA LYS A 14 -4.28 -4.09 -25.49
C LYS A 14 -3.10 -5.05 -25.28
N TRP A 15 -2.89 -5.50 -24.04
CA TRP A 15 -1.77 -6.37 -23.68
C TRP A 15 -2.14 -7.86 -23.71
N GLY A 16 -3.35 -8.22 -24.13
CA GLY A 16 -3.77 -9.62 -24.30
C GLY A 16 -4.00 -10.37 -22.99
N TYR A 17 -4.23 -9.66 -21.88
CA TYR A 17 -4.59 -10.27 -20.61
C TYR A 17 -6.03 -10.78 -20.64
N ARG A 18 -6.29 -11.91 -19.97
CA ARG A 18 -7.63 -12.51 -19.86
C ARG A 18 -8.49 -11.93 -18.72
N GLY A 19 -7.89 -11.11 -17.87
CA GLY A 19 -8.49 -10.60 -16.63
C GLY A 19 -7.44 -9.96 -15.73
N ALA A 20 -7.76 -9.83 -14.45
CA ALA A 20 -6.91 -9.17 -13.47
C ALA A 20 -6.86 -9.90 -12.11
N VAL A 21 -5.69 -9.90 -11.47
CA VAL A 21 -5.46 -10.35 -10.10
C VAL A 21 -5.21 -9.12 -9.22
N ILE A 22 -5.80 -9.11 -8.03
CA ILE A 22 -5.62 -8.03 -7.05
C ILE A 22 -5.39 -8.60 -5.65
N GLY A 23 -4.47 -7.99 -4.90
CA GLY A 23 -4.31 -8.23 -3.47
C GLY A 23 -5.40 -7.51 -2.70
N ILE A 24 -6.24 -8.24 -1.96
CA ILE A 24 -7.26 -7.64 -1.09
C ILE A 24 -6.73 -7.62 0.34
N SER A 25 -6.45 -6.42 0.86
CA SER A 25 -5.95 -6.20 2.22
C SER A 25 -7.06 -5.90 3.23
N GLY A 26 -8.28 -5.62 2.77
CA GLY A 26 -9.35 -5.08 3.61
C GLY A 26 -9.18 -3.58 3.91
N GLY A 27 -8.29 -2.91 3.19
CA GLY A 27 -8.19 -1.45 3.13
C GLY A 27 -8.95 -0.85 1.95
N ILE A 28 -9.23 0.44 2.06
CA ILE A 28 -10.07 1.20 1.10
C ILE A 28 -9.53 1.18 -0.33
N ASP A 29 -8.22 1.30 -0.54
CA ASP A 29 -7.64 1.42 -1.88
C ASP A 29 -7.86 0.13 -2.68
N SER A 30 -7.58 -1.03 -2.08
CA SER A 30 -7.83 -2.34 -2.71
C SER A 30 -9.31 -2.60 -2.97
N ALA A 31 -10.21 -2.10 -2.13
CA ALA A 31 -11.65 -2.23 -2.33
C ALA A 31 -12.14 -1.38 -3.51
N VAL A 32 -11.68 -0.13 -3.61
CA VAL A 32 -11.99 0.77 -4.73
C VAL A 32 -11.45 0.21 -6.04
N VAL A 33 -10.18 -0.19 -6.08
CA VAL A 33 -9.58 -0.77 -7.30
C VAL A 33 -10.28 -2.06 -7.70
N GLY A 34 -10.58 -2.94 -6.73
CA GLY A 34 -11.32 -4.17 -6.97
C GLY A 34 -12.69 -3.90 -7.61
N LYS A 35 -13.43 -2.90 -7.10
CA LYS A 35 -14.73 -2.51 -7.63
C LYS A 35 -14.63 -1.95 -9.05
N LEU A 36 -13.69 -1.04 -9.30
CA LEU A 36 -13.44 -0.50 -10.65
C LEU A 36 -13.04 -1.58 -11.65
N ALA A 37 -12.27 -2.59 -11.21
CA ALA A 37 -11.91 -3.73 -12.03
C ALA A 37 -13.10 -4.63 -12.36
N VAL A 38 -14.00 -4.87 -11.40
CA VAL A 38 -15.25 -5.60 -11.65
C VAL A 38 -16.13 -4.85 -12.66
N ASP A 39 -16.24 -3.53 -12.54
CA ASP A 39 -17.02 -2.71 -13.48
C ASP A 39 -16.38 -2.68 -14.89
N ALA A 40 -15.06 -2.82 -14.98
CA ALA A 40 -14.32 -2.86 -16.24
C ALA A 40 -14.38 -4.22 -16.95
N LEU A 41 -14.20 -5.31 -16.19
CA LEU A 41 -13.88 -6.65 -16.72
C LEU A 41 -14.96 -7.70 -16.43
N GLY A 42 -15.90 -7.40 -15.54
CA GLY A 42 -16.83 -8.37 -14.95
C GLY A 42 -16.18 -9.20 -13.85
N ASN A 43 -16.97 -9.56 -12.83
CA ASN A 43 -16.47 -10.25 -11.64
C ASN A 43 -15.76 -11.58 -11.90
N ARG A 44 -16.18 -12.35 -12.92
CA ARG A 44 -15.55 -13.61 -13.32
C ARG A 44 -14.12 -13.47 -13.85
N ASN A 45 -13.74 -12.26 -14.27
CA ASN A 45 -12.42 -11.95 -14.80
C ASN A 45 -11.53 -11.21 -13.80
N VAL A 46 -11.98 -11.10 -12.54
CA VAL A 46 -11.21 -10.49 -11.45
C VAL A 46 -11.01 -11.55 -10.38
N PHE A 47 -9.77 -11.74 -9.94
CA PHE A 47 -9.42 -12.73 -8.94
C PHE A 47 -8.72 -12.08 -7.73
N GLY A 48 -9.29 -12.27 -6.54
CA GLY A 48 -8.74 -11.75 -5.29
C GLY A 48 -7.71 -12.70 -4.67
N LEU A 49 -6.60 -12.15 -4.17
CA LEU A 49 -5.63 -12.90 -3.36
C LEU A 49 -5.49 -12.27 -1.97
N LEU A 50 -5.90 -13.01 -0.95
CA LEU A 50 -5.82 -12.61 0.45
C LEU A 50 -4.59 -13.25 1.07
N MET A 51 -3.66 -12.45 1.58
CA MET A 51 -2.33 -12.92 1.96
C MET A 51 -2.00 -12.64 3.43
N PRO A 52 -2.72 -13.28 4.38
CA PRO A 52 -2.40 -13.15 5.79
C PRO A 52 -1.06 -13.80 6.12
N GLU A 53 -0.43 -13.33 7.18
CA GLU A 53 0.81 -13.87 7.71
C GLU A 53 0.81 -13.87 9.25
N ARG A 54 1.88 -14.38 9.86
CA ARG A 54 2.01 -14.57 11.31
C ARG A 54 1.58 -13.35 12.14
N ASP A 55 1.92 -12.13 11.71
CA ASP A 55 1.60 -10.90 12.44
C ASP A 55 0.34 -10.18 11.93
N SER A 56 -0.40 -10.72 10.95
CA SER A 56 -1.66 -10.14 10.49
C SER A 56 -2.75 -10.26 11.56
N SER A 57 -3.53 -9.19 11.75
CA SER A 57 -4.69 -9.22 12.65
C SER A 57 -5.79 -10.14 12.10
N LYS A 58 -6.65 -10.66 12.99
CA LYS A 58 -7.83 -11.43 12.57
C LYS A 58 -8.80 -10.56 11.79
N ASP A 59 -9.00 -9.32 12.25
CA ASP A 59 -9.91 -8.34 11.66
C ASP A 59 -9.52 -8.03 10.20
N THR A 60 -8.22 -7.91 9.89
CA THR A 60 -7.72 -7.71 8.52
C THR A 60 -8.22 -8.81 7.57
N LEU A 61 -8.18 -10.08 7.99
CA LEU A 61 -8.65 -11.19 7.13
C LEU A 61 -10.17 -11.19 6.98
N GLU A 62 -10.91 -10.82 8.02
CA GLU A 62 -12.36 -10.67 7.96
C GLU A 62 -12.77 -9.53 7.01
N ASP A 63 -12.13 -8.37 7.13
CA ASP A 63 -12.34 -7.21 6.25
C ASP A 63 -11.99 -7.56 4.80
N SER A 64 -10.90 -8.29 4.59
CA SER A 64 -10.49 -8.72 3.26
C SER A 64 -11.53 -9.64 2.61
N LYS A 65 -12.10 -10.57 3.38
CA LYS A 65 -13.20 -11.44 2.91
C LYS A 65 -14.47 -10.64 2.66
N LEU A 66 -14.80 -9.69 3.54
CA LEU A 66 -15.94 -8.79 3.38
C LEU A 66 -15.87 -8.06 2.03
N VAL A 67 -14.70 -7.49 1.70
CA VAL A 67 -14.46 -6.84 0.41
C VAL A 67 -14.62 -7.83 -0.75
N ALA A 68 -13.97 -8.99 -0.70
CA ALA A 68 -14.06 -9.98 -1.79
C ALA A 68 -15.51 -10.45 -2.04
N HIS A 69 -16.28 -10.67 -0.97
CA HIS A 69 -17.69 -11.02 -1.06
C HIS A 69 -18.55 -9.88 -1.60
N PHE A 70 -18.34 -8.65 -1.15
CA PHE A 70 -19.00 -7.46 -1.68
C PHE A 70 -18.77 -7.29 -3.20
N LEU A 71 -17.54 -7.51 -3.65
CA LEU A 71 -17.18 -7.44 -5.08
C LEU A 71 -17.75 -8.60 -5.90
N GLY A 72 -18.16 -9.70 -5.26
CA GLY A 72 -18.66 -10.91 -5.92
C GLY A 72 -17.61 -11.61 -6.79
N ILE A 73 -16.32 -11.53 -6.41
CA ILE A 73 -15.19 -12.11 -7.14
C ILE A 73 -14.75 -13.44 -6.53
N ASP A 74 -14.16 -14.31 -7.35
CA ASP A 74 -13.45 -15.48 -6.84
C ASP A 74 -12.17 -15.03 -6.12
N PHE A 75 -11.85 -15.68 -5.01
CA PHE A 75 -10.65 -15.38 -4.25
C PHE A 75 -10.02 -16.59 -3.60
N LYS A 76 -8.74 -16.45 -3.23
CA LYS A 76 -8.00 -17.45 -2.46
C LYS A 76 -7.32 -16.81 -1.26
N VAL A 77 -7.40 -17.49 -0.13
CA VAL A 77 -6.58 -17.17 1.04
C VAL A 77 -5.27 -17.95 0.94
N LYS A 78 -4.14 -17.25 0.85
CA LYS A 78 -2.80 -17.82 0.79
C LYS A 78 -1.99 -17.33 1.98
N ASN A 79 -1.85 -18.15 3.01
CA ASN A 79 -0.97 -17.82 4.13
C ASN A 79 0.49 -17.80 3.66
N ILE A 80 1.15 -16.65 3.75
CA ILE A 80 2.53 -16.47 3.25
C ILE A 80 3.60 -16.68 4.34
N SER A 81 3.22 -17.07 5.55
CA SER A 81 4.13 -17.21 6.70
C SER A 81 5.24 -18.23 6.44
N SER A 82 4.96 -19.31 5.73
CA SER A 82 5.97 -20.34 5.40
C SER A 82 7.05 -19.78 4.48
N ILE A 83 6.67 -18.98 3.48
CA ILE A 83 7.61 -18.32 2.55
C ILE A 83 8.48 -17.32 3.33
N LEU A 84 7.86 -16.49 4.16
CA LEU A 84 8.58 -15.52 5.00
C LEU A 84 9.55 -16.20 5.98
N ARG A 85 9.16 -17.34 6.55
CA ARG A 85 10.05 -18.15 7.38
C ARG A 85 11.24 -18.69 6.59
N ALA A 86 10.99 -19.21 5.39
CA ALA A 86 12.02 -19.81 4.53
C ALA A 86 13.09 -18.79 4.13
N VAL A 87 12.70 -17.55 3.80
CA VAL A 87 13.64 -16.46 3.47
C VAL A 87 14.27 -15.79 4.70
N GLY A 88 14.04 -16.33 5.90
CA GLY A 88 14.63 -15.84 7.14
C GLY A 88 14.02 -14.56 7.71
N CYS A 89 12.92 -14.05 7.15
CA CYS A 89 12.28 -12.80 7.61
C CYS A 89 11.96 -12.86 9.10
N TYR A 90 11.34 -13.95 9.58
CA TYR A 90 10.99 -14.10 11.00
C TYR A 90 12.17 -14.30 11.96
N ARG A 91 13.41 -14.41 11.47
CA ARG A 91 14.62 -14.39 12.31
C ARG A 91 15.05 -12.96 12.68
N LEU A 92 14.59 -11.96 11.91
CA LEU A 92 14.94 -10.55 12.12
C LEU A 92 14.23 -9.96 13.34
N GLN A 93 12.97 -10.37 13.56
CA GLN A 93 12.16 -9.99 14.71
C GLN A 93 11.44 -11.21 15.33
N PRO A 94 11.67 -11.48 16.63
CA PRO A 94 11.04 -12.60 17.31
C PRO A 94 9.51 -12.43 17.36
N PRO A 95 8.75 -13.54 17.43
CA PRO A 95 7.30 -13.47 17.52
C PRO A 95 6.84 -12.83 18.83
N ALA A 96 5.91 -11.88 18.74
CA ALA A 96 5.25 -11.26 19.90
C ALA A 96 4.08 -12.12 20.43
N LEU A 97 4.28 -13.44 20.55
CA LEU A 97 3.19 -14.42 20.69
C LEU A 97 2.44 -14.37 22.03
N LEU A 98 3.00 -13.68 23.03
CA LEU A 98 2.45 -13.56 24.39
C LEU A 98 2.19 -12.11 24.80
N ILE A 99 2.28 -11.16 23.86
CA ILE A 99 2.09 -9.74 24.14
C ILE A 99 0.68 -9.35 23.66
N PRO A 100 -0.20 -8.83 24.53
CA PRO A 100 -1.49 -8.30 24.11
C PRO A 100 -1.33 -7.31 22.95
N GLN A 101 -2.25 -7.31 21.99
CA GLN A 101 -2.10 -6.50 20.77
C GLN A 101 -1.89 -5.02 21.07
N SER A 102 -2.63 -4.45 22.03
CA SER A 102 -2.45 -3.07 22.51
C SER A 102 -1.05 -2.77 23.09
N VAL A 103 -0.40 -3.77 23.71
CA VAL A 103 0.96 -3.64 24.25
C VAL A 103 2.01 -3.78 23.14
N LYS A 104 1.75 -4.62 22.14
CA LYS A 104 2.59 -4.74 20.93
C LYS A 104 2.55 -3.44 20.13
N GLU A 105 1.37 -2.84 19.98
CA GLU A 105 1.15 -1.56 19.34
C GLU A 105 1.90 -0.42 20.03
N ARG A 106 1.77 -0.33 21.36
CA ARG A 106 2.52 0.64 22.17
C ARG A 106 4.03 0.42 22.07
N TYR A 107 4.50 -0.82 22.21
CA TYR A 107 5.94 -1.12 22.09
C TYR A 107 6.49 -0.77 20.71
N VAL A 108 5.79 -1.11 19.63
CA VAL A 108 6.22 -0.79 18.27
C VAL A 108 6.23 0.72 18.05
N ARG A 109 5.21 1.45 18.54
CA ARG A 109 5.13 2.92 18.48
C ARG A 109 6.24 3.59 19.28
N ASP A 110 6.44 3.18 20.52
CA ASP A 110 7.47 3.72 21.42
C ASP A 110 8.86 3.42 20.86
N LYS A 111 9.08 2.22 20.33
CA LYS A 111 10.34 1.84 19.69
C LYS A 111 10.57 2.60 18.39
N TRP A 112 9.51 2.85 17.61
CA TRP A 112 9.58 3.71 16.41
C TRP A 112 10.11 5.10 16.80
N GLN A 113 9.55 5.72 17.84
CA GLN A 113 9.95 7.04 18.31
C GLN A 113 11.32 7.06 19.02
N GLN A 114 11.76 5.94 19.61
CA GLN A 114 13.07 5.82 20.26
C GLN A 114 14.21 5.55 19.28
N LEU A 115 13.94 4.89 18.15
CA LEU A 115 14.97 4.49 17.18
C LEU A 115 15.33 5.59 16.17
N SER A 116 14.44 6.57 15.98
CA SER A 116 14.68 7.73 15.13
C SER A 116 13.83 8.93 15.56
N SER A 117 14.39 10.13 15.38
CA SER A 117 13.65 11.38 15.53
C SER A 117 12.54 11.55 14.49
N ASP A 118 12.68 10.89 13.33
CA ASP A 118 11.67 10.86 12.26
C ASP A 118 11.76 9.56 11.46
N PRO A 119 11.11 8.49 11.93
CA PRO A 119 11.32 7.17 11.35
C PRO A 119 10.65 7.02 9.97
N PHE A 120 9.70 7.90 9.62
CA PHE A 120 9.12 7.90 8.29
C PHE A 120 10.13 8.43 7.25
N LEU A 121 10.78 9.57 7.52
CA LEU A 121 11.85 10.07 6.65
C LEU A 121 13.05 9.12 6.58
N ASP A 122 13.41 8.48 7.69
CA ASP A 122 14.49 7.50 7.71
C ASP A 122 14.14 6.23 6.91
N ASP A 123 12.87 5.77 6.94
CA ASP A 123 12.41 4.70 6.05
C ASP A 123 12.51 5.12 4.58
N LEU A 124 12.06 6.31 4.21
CA LEU A 124 12.13 6.79 2.82
C LEU A 124 13.56 6.83 2.29
N ALA A 125 14.50 7.34 3.10
CA ALA A 125 15.88 7.54 2.69
C ALA A 125 16.84 6.40 3.08
N ASP A 126 16.33 5.27 3.56
CA ASP A 126 17.12 4.11 4.01
C ASP A 126 18.20 4.46 5.06
N ARG A 127 17.89 5.38 5.97
CA ARG A 127 18.75 5.83 7.07
C ARG A 127 18.42 5.12 8.38
N GLY A 128 19.16 5.41 9.44
CA GLY A 128 18.92 4.90 10.79
C GLY A 128 19.90 3.80 11.24
N SER A 129 19.71 3.35 12.48
CA SER A 129 20.56 2.35 13.14
C SER A 129 20.44 0.96 12.48
N GLU A 130 21.40 0.08 12.77
CA GLU A 130 21.33 -1.32 12.31
C GLU A 130 20.05 -2.05 12.78
N GLU A 131 19.56 -1.72 13.98
CA GLU A 131 18.29 -2.23 14.48
C GLU A 131 17.09 -1.72 13.67
N PHE A 132 17.09 -0.43 13.29
CA PHE A 132 16.05 0.15 12.45
C PHE A 132 16.04 -0.49 11.06
N LYS A 133 17.20 -0.64 10.41
CA LYS A 133 17.35 -1.33 9.12
C LYS A 133 16.86 -2.78 9.17
N ARG A 134 17.10 -3.51 10.27
CA ARG A 134 16.54 -4.86 10.48
C ARG A 134 15.01 -4.84 10.51
N GLY A 135 14.41 -3.81 11.13
CA GLY A 135 12.97 -3.57 11.11
C GLY A 135 12.44 -3.31 9.69
N LEU A 136 13.12 -2.45 8.92
CA LEU A 136 12.77 -2.17 7.53
C LEU A 136 12.84 -3.44 6.67
N ALA A 137 13.91 -4.23 6.81
CA ALA A 137 14.08 -5.49 6.09
C ALA A 137 12.95 -6.48 6.43
N PHE A 138 12.59 -6.61 7.70
CA PHE A 138 11.48 -7.43 8.17
C PHE A 138 10.14 -7.01 7.56
N TYR A 139 9.82 -5.72 7.59
CA TYR A 139 8.57 -5.17 7.04
C TYR A 139 8.50 -5.29 5.52
N ARG A 140 9.51 -4.80 4.80
CA ARG A 140 9.52 -4.73 3.33
C ARG A 140 9.54 -6.10 2.67
N ALA A 141 10.17 -7.10 3.29
CA ALA A 141 10.15 -8.48 2.79
C ALA A 141 8.72 -9.04 2.69
N LYS A 142 7.81 -8.65 3.60
CA LYS A 142 6.40 -9.09 3.57
C LYS A 142 5.68 -8.61 2.31
N HIS A 143 5.87 -7.33 1.94
CA HIS A 143 5.29 -6.76 0.71
C HIS A 143 5.83 -7.44 -0.55
N ARG A 144 7.14 -7.72 -0.59
CA ARG A 144 7.79 -8.39 -1.71
C ARG A 144 7.30 -9.84 -1.90
N VAL A 145 7.08 -10.57 -0.80
CA VAL A 145 6.49 -11.92 -0.87
C VAL A 145 5.03 -11.88 -1.35
N ARG A 146 4.28 -10.83 -1.00
CA ARG A 146 2.92 -10.61 -1.54
C ARG A 146 2.96 -10.35 -3.04
N MET A 147 3.86 -9.48 -3.50
CA MET A 147 4.09 -9.23 -4.92
C MET A 147 4.40 -10.53 -5.69
N VAL A 148 5.36 -11.33 -5.22
CA VAL A 148 5.69 -12.63 -5.84
C VAL A 148 4.48 -13.56 -5.88
N SER A 149 3.65 -13.54 -4.83
CA SER A 149 2.44 -14.37 -4.78
C SER A 149 1.34 -13.90 -5.72
N LEU A 150 1.21 -12.59 -5.95
CA LEU A 150 0.27 -12.01 -6.91
C LEU A 150 0.66 -12.39 -8.34
N TYR A 151 1.91 -12.14 -8.74
CA TYR A 151 2.40 -12.49 -10.07
C TYR A 151 2.30 -13.99 -10.33
N LEU A 152 2.62 -14.85 -9.36
CA LEU A 152 2.44 -16.30 -9.50
C LEU A 152 0.98 -16.70 -9.83
N GLU A 153 -0.01 -16.08 -9.19
CA GLU A 153 -1.42 -16.38 -9.49
C GLU A 153 -1.88 -15.71 -10.79
N ALA A 154 -1.33 -14.54 -11.13
CA ALA A 154 -1.62 -13.82 -12.37
C ALA A 154 -1.13 -14.59 -13.61
N GLU A 155 0.12 -15.08 -13.59
CA GLU A 155 0.73 -15.85 -14.68
C GLU A 155 -0.02 -17.16 -14.95
N LYS A 156 -0.41 -17.89 -13.90
CA LYS A 156 -1.25 -19.10 -14.03
C LYS A 156 -2.58 -18.84 -14.75
N ARG A 157 -3.06 -17.61 -14.72
CA ARG A 157 -4.34 -17.18 -15.31
C ARG A 157 -4.16 -16.38 -16.59
N GLY A 158 -2.95 -15.96 -16.95
CA GLY A 158 -2.74 -14.95 -17.99
C GLY A 158 -3.47 -13.64 -17.66
N TYR A 159 -3.46 -13.23 -16.39
CA TYR A 159 -4.10 -12.02 -15.89
C TYR A 159 -3.05 -10.94 -15.61
N ALA A 160 -3.46 -9.67 -15.63
CA ALA A 160 -2.63 -8.55 -15.16
C ALA A 160 -2.65 -8.45 -13.63
N VAL A 161 -1.59 -7.95 -13.01
CA VAL A 161 -1.60 -7.56 -11.59
C VAL A 161 -2.06 -6.11 -11.45
N LEU A 162 -3.12 -5.88 -10.66
CA LEU A 162 -3.57 -4.54 -10.30
C LEU A 162 -2.82 -4.04 -9.06
N GLY A 163 -2.29 -2.83 -9.16
CA GLY A 163 -1.79 -2.08 -8.03
C GLY A 163 -2.87 -1.16 -7.44
N THR A 164 -2.60 -0.69 -6.23
CA THR A 164 -3.55 0.11 -5.45
C THR A 164 -2.92 1.40 -4.95
N THR A 165 -1.77 1.79 -5.49
CA THR A 165 -1.04 2.97 -5.02
C THR A 165 -1.82 4.21 -5.44
N ASN A 166 -2.24 5.03 -4.49
CA ASN A 166 -2.87 6.33 -4.77
C ASN A 166 -1.82 7.45 -4.92
N LYS A 167 -2.24 8.64 -5.36
CA LYS A 167 -1.35 9.77 -5.63
C LYS A 167 -0.65 10.28 -4.38
N THR A 168 -1.34 10.33 -3.25
CA THR A 168 -0.78 10.71 -1.94
C THR A 168 0.35 9.77 -1.54
N GLU A 169 0.10 8.46 -1.59
CA GLU A 169 1.12 7.42 -1.33
C GLU A 169 2.30 7.55 -2.29
N TRP A 170 2.04 7.76 -3.58
CA TRP A 170 3.06 7.90 -4.59
C TRP A 170 3.97 9.10 -4.35
N LEU A 171 3.40 10.30 -4.14
CA LEU A 171 4.13 11.54 -3.92
C LEU A 171 4.90 11.52 -2.59
N CYS A 172 4.36 10.85 -1.58
CA CYS A 172 5.01 10.75 -0.26
C CYS A 172 5.94 9.54 -0.12
N GLY A 173 6.01 8.63 -1.11
CA GLY A 173 6.83 7.43 -1.04
C GLY A 173 6.33 6.37 -0.03
N LEU A 174 5.05 6.43 0.35
CA LEU A 174 4.40 5.47 1.25
C LEU A 174 4.02 4.20 0.48
N TYR A 175 5.04 3.45 0.07
CA TYR A 175 4.93 2.15 -0.56
C TYR A 175 6.26 1.40 -0.43
N VAL A 176 6.24 0.07 -0.55
CA VAL A 176 7.47 -0.72 -0.57
C VAL A 176 7.94 -0.92 -2.00
N LYS A 177 9.14 -0.40 -2.29
CA LYS A 177 9.83 -0.62 -3.56
C LYS A 177 10.04 -2.10 -3.86
N TRP A 178 9.61 -2.52 -5.05
CA TRP A 178 9.54 -3.91 -5.53
C TRP A 178 8.54 -4.78 -4.77
N GLY A 179 7.57 -4.14 -4.13
CA GLY A 179 6.53 -4.75 -3.30
C GLY A 179 5.16 -4.43 -3.86
N ASP A 180 4.38 -3.70 -3.09
CA ASP A 180 3.03 -3.23 -3.44
C ASP A 180 3.01 -2.26 -4.65
N ASP A 181 4.12 -1.58 -4.91
CA ASP A 181 4.30 -0.67 -6.05
C ASP A 181 4.60 -1.37 -7.39
N SER A 182 4.64 -2.70 -7.38
CA SER A 182 5.03 -3.52 -8.52
C SER A 182 3.81 -4.23 -9.05
N SER A 183 3.24 -3.61 -10.07
CA SER A 183 1.99 -4.02 -10.71
C SER A 183 2.04 -3.69 -12.20
N ASP A 184 1.13 -4.26 -12.98
CA ASP A 184 1.00 -3.98 -14.41
C ASP A 184 0.10 -2.76 -14.67
N ILE A 185 -0.89 -2.53 -13.79
CA ILE A 185 -1.90 -1.47 -13.93
C ILE A 185 -2.13 -0.80 -12.58
N GLU A 186 -1.92 0.52 -12.50
CA GLU A 186 -2.19 1.36 -11.31
C GLU A 186 -3.35 2.33 -11.59
N PRO A 187 -4.61 1.89 -11.48
CA PRO A 187 -5.76 2.65 -12.01
C PRO A 187 -6.10 3.90 -11.20
N ILE A 188 -5.66 4.01 -9.95
CA ILE A 188 -6.00 5.14 -9.05
C ILE A 188 -4.80 6.00 -8.66
N LYS A 189 -3.63 5.79 -9.28
CA LYS A 189 -2.38 6.51 -8.96
C LYS A 189 -2.44 8.02 -9.20
N HIS A 190 -3.46 8.49 -9.92
CA HIS A 190 -3.72 9.90 -10.17
C HIS A 190 -4.66 10.54 -9.14
N LEU A 191 -5.26 9.76 -8.23
CA LEU A 191 -6.21 10.25 -7.23
C LEU A 191 -5.54 10.44 -5.86
N PHE A 192 -5.78 11.56 -5.22
CA PHE A 192 -5.42 11.80 -3.83
C PHE A 192 -6.23 10.93 -2.86
N LYS A 193 -5.76 10.73 -1.63
CA LYS A 193 -6.41 9.85 -0.65
C LYS A 193 -7.84 10.30 -0.36
N THR A 194 -8.05 11.60 -0.21
CA THR A 194 -9.37 12.22 -0.03
C THR A 194 -10.32 11.92 -1.20
N GLU A 195 -9.80 11.91 -2.44
CA GLU A 195 -10.56 11.54 -3.64
C GLU A 195 -10.89 10.04 -3.67
N VAL A 196 -9.94 9.17 -3.25
CA VAL A 196 -10.18 7.73 -3.12
C VAL A 196 -11.29 7.45 -2.10
N ILE A 197 -11.29 8.16 -0.95
CA ILE A 197 -12.34 8.04 0.07
C ILE A 197 -13.69 8.50 -0.49
N SER A 198 -13.73 9.61 -1.22
CA SER A 198 -14.96 10.09 -1.88
C SER A 198 -15.48 9.06 -2.88
N LEU A 199 -14.60 8.53 -3.72
CA LEU A 199 -14.93 7.51 -4.71
C LEU A 199 -15.41 6.20 -4.07
N ALA A 200 -14.85 5.81 -2.93
CA ALA A 200 -15.31 4.63 -2.19
C ALA A 200 -16.78 4.73 -1.77
N ARG A 201 -17.21 5.92 -1.33
CA ARG A 201 -18.62 6.19 -0.99
C ARG A 201 -19.51 6.11 -2.23
N GLU A 202 -19.09 6.71 -3.35
CA GLU A 202 -19.83 6.67 -4.61
C GLU A 202 -19.98 5.23 -5.14
N LEU A 203 -18.94 4.41 -4.99
CA LEU A 203 -18.92 3.01 -5.39
C LEU A 203 -19.69 2.07 -4.43
N GLY A 204 -20.20 2.60 -3.32
CA GLY A 204 -20.93 1.83 -2.31
C GLY A 204 -20.05 0.82 -1.55
N ILE A 205 -18.75 1.08 -1.42
CA ILE A 205 -17.85 0.26 -0.61
C ILE A 205 -18.42 0.19 0.83
N PRO A 206 -18.37 -0.98 1.51
CA PRO A 206 -18.94 -1.11 2.85
C PRO A 206 -18.38 -0.07 3.84
N GLU A 207 -19.24 0.57 4.64
CA GLU A 207 -18.84 1.61 5.61
C GLU A 207 -17.74 1.16 6.57
N ARG A 208 -17.79 -0.11 7.03
CA ARG A 208 -16.72 -0.72 7.85
C ARG A 208 -15.32 -0.59 7.22
N ILE A 209 -15.22 -0.58 5.89
CA ILE A 209 -13.96 -0.42 5.15
C ILE A 209 -13.61 1.06 4.95
N ILE A 210 -14.61 1.93 4.79
CA ILE A 210 -14.42 3.38 4.61
C ILE A 210 -13.98 4.05 5.92
N GLU A 211 -14.62 3.69 7.03
CA GLU A 211 -14.35 4.27 8.37
C GLU A 211 -13.08 3.72 9.02
N LYS A 212 -12.56 2.60 8.52
CA LYS A 212 -11.31 2.01 9.02
C LYS A 212 -10.15 2.98 8.76
N PRO A 213 -9.40 3.40 9.80
CA PRO A 213 -8.25 4.27 9.61
C PRO A 213 -7.23 3.62 8.65
N PRO A 214 -6.75 4.33 7.62
CA PRO A 214 -5.65 3.84 6.79
C PRO A 214 -4.43 3.56 7.67
N SER A 215 -3.92 2.35 7.54
CA SER A 215 -2.80 1.86 8.33
C SER A 215 -2.00 0.88 7.48
N PRO A 216 -0.66 0.91 7.56
CA PRO A 216 0.13 -0.18 7.05
C PRO A 216 -0.14 -1.36 8.00
N ASP A 217 -0.93 -2.34 7.57
CA ASP A 217 -1.37 -3.57 8.26
C ASP A 217 -0.26 -4.36 9.03
N LEU A 218 0.99 -3.91 8.98
CA LEU A 218 2.19 -4.60 9.42
C LEU A 218 2.97 -3.87 10.52
N ILE A 219 2.65 -2.61 10.82
CA ILE A 219 3.16 -1.89 12.00
C ILE A 219 1.96 -1.69 12.94
N PRO A 220 1.70 -2.63 13.86
CA PRO A 220 0.56 -2.53 14.76
C PRO A 220 0.53 -1.16 15.44
N GLY A 221 -0.60 -0.46 15.34
CA GLY A 221 -0.87 0.76 16.11
C GLY A 221 -0.27 2.03 15.55
N VAL A 222 0.29 2.03 14.33
CA VAL A 222 0.67 3.25 13.61
C VAL A 222 -0.28 3.41 12.43
N THR A 223 -1.04 4.50 12.40
CA THR A 223 -1.84 4.89 11.22
C THR A 223 -0.97 5.74 10.30
N ASP A 224 -1.36 5.85 9.03
CA ASP A 224 -0.64 6.67 8.07
C ASP A 224 -0.59 8.14 8.54
N GLU A 225 -1.69 8.68 9.06
CA GLU A 225 -1.75 10.04 9.60
C GLU A 225 -0.80 10.24 10.80
N THR A 226 -0.60 9.21 11.64
CA THR A 226 0.41 9.30 12.72
C THR A 226 1.84 9.24 12.20
N ALA A 227 2.10 8.53 11.10
CA ALA A 227 3.41 8.51 10.45
C ALA A 227 3.73 9.84 9.75
N PHE A 228 2.72 10.44 9.11
CA PHE A 228 2.82 11.76 8.48
C PHE A 228 2.81 12.91 9.49
N GLY A 229 2.21 12.73 10.67
CA GLY A 229 2.04 13.79 11.66
C GLY A 229 0.98 14.83 11.29
N MET A 230 0.07 14.50 10.37
CA MET A 230 -1.01 15.35 9.86
C MET A 230 -2.14 14.51 9.28
N SER A 231 -3.32 15.11 9.10
CA SER A 231 -4.43 14.43 8.45
C SER A 231 -4.22 14.28 6.94
N PHE A 232 -4.92 13.34 6.32
CA PHE A 232 -4.91 13.21 4.86
C PHE A 232 -5.46 14.45 4.15
N THR A 233 -6.43 15.16 4.75
CA THR A 233 -6.94 16.42 4.19
C THR A 233 -5.84 17.48 4.15
N GLU A 234 -5.12 17.67 5.26
CA GLU A 234 -4.01 18.63 5.33
C GLU A 234 -2.88 18.27 4.35
N LEU A 235 -2.57 16.97 4.25
CA LEU A 235 -1.53 16.46 3.35
C LEU A 235 -1.92 16.66 1.89
N ASP A 236 -3.11 16.24 1.48
CA ASP A 236 -3.58 16.33 0.10
C ASP A 236 -3.70 17.79 -0.36
N GLU A 237 -4.23 18.69 0.48
CA GLU A 237 -4.30 20.13 0.17
C GLU A 237 -2.91 20.72 -0.12
N ALA A 238 -1.90 20.33 0.64
CA ALA A 238 -0.53 20.77 0.44
C ALA A 238 0.10 20.15 -0.81
N LEU A 239 -0.13 18.85 -1.06
CA LEU A 239 0.38 18.17 -2.26
C LEU A 239 -0.25 18.72 -3.54
N ILE A 240 -1.54 19.09 -3.52
CA ILE A 240 -2.22 19.74 -4.65
C ILE A 240 -1.53 21.06 -5.00
N LYS A 241 -1.20 21.90 -3.99
CA LYS A 241 -0.47 23.15 -4.19
C LYS A 241 0.93 22.91 -4.77
N ILE A 242 1.65 21.92 -4.24
CA ILE A 242 2.98 21.54 -4.76
C ILE A 242 2.90 21.14 -6.23
N GLU A 243 1.93 20.30 -6.61
CA GLU A 243 1.71 19.87 -8.00
C GLU A 243 1.32 21.03 -8.93
N ALA A 244 0.61 22.04 -8.42
CA ALA A 244 0.28 23.27 -9.14
C ALA A 244 1.49 24.23 -9.29
N GLY A 245 2.65 23.88 -8.73
CA GLY A 245 3.85 24.73 -8.72
C GLY A 245 3.79 25.86 -7.69
N GLU A 246 2.82 25.83 -6.78
CA GLU A 246 2.71 26.81 -5.70
C GLU A 246 3.72 26.52 -4.59
N LYS A 247 4.19 27.59 -3.94
CA LYS A 247 5.08 27.49 -2.79
C LYS A 247 4.26 27.37 -1.52
N LEU A 248 4.53 26.35 -0.72
CA LEU A 248 4.00 26.26 0.63
C LEU A 248 4.67 27.29 1.55
N ASN A 249 4.01 27.62 2.66
CA ASN A 249 4.54 28.54 3.65
C ASN A 249 5.79 27.95 4.33
N PRO A 250 6.99 28.51 4.16
CA PRO A 250 8.21 27.96 4.73
C PRO A 250 8.30 28.12 6.26
N HIS A 251 7.39 28.89 6.87
CA HIS A 251 7.31 29.06 8.32
C HIS A 251 6.33 28.10 9.00
N ASP A 252 5.52 27.37 8.23
CA ASP A 252 4.64 26.33 8.76
C ASP A 252 5.40 25.01 8.89
N LYS A 253 5.48 24.47 10.12
CA LYS A 253 6.16 23.21 10.41
C LYS A 253 5.60 22.04 9.61
N LYS A 254 4.28 21.98 9.37
CA LYS A 254 3.67 20.90 8.58
C LYS A 254 4.07 21.03 7.12
N ALA A 255 4.00 22.23 6.55
CA ALA A 255 4.46 22.49 5.19
C ALA A 255 5.94 22.12 4.98
N VAL A 256 6.83 22.49 5.92
CA VAL A 256 8.25 22.11 5.88
C VAL A 256 8.40 20.58 5.85
N ARG A 257 7.71 19.88 6.75
CA ARG A 257 7.73 18.41 6.80
C ARG A 257 7.25 17.77 5.49
N ILE A 258 6.18 18.29 4.87
CA ILE A 258 5.67 17.77 3.59
C ILE A 258 6.72 17.91 2.49
N MET A 259 7.40 19.06 2.42
CA MET A 259 8.48 19.28 1.45
C MET A 259 9.65 18.31 1.68
N GLU A 260 10.00 18.03 2.94
CA GLU A 260 11.04 17.04 3.28
C GLU A 260 10.63 15.62 2.87
N ILE A 261 9.36 15.25 3.09
CA ILE A 261 8.79 13.95 2.69
C ILE A 261 8.82 13.79 1.17
N VAL A 262 8.30 14.77 0.42
CA VAL A 262 8.26 14.72 -1.05
C VAL A 262 9.67 14.62 -1.62
N LYS A 263 10.62 15.37 -1.07
CA LYS A 263 12.03 15.26 -1.46
C LYS A 263 12.62 13.90 -1.14
N ALA A 264 12.36 13.35 0.05
CA ALA A 264 12.85 12.03 0.44
C ALA A 264 12.20 10.90 -0.38
N ALA A 265 10.97 11.09 -0.88
CA ALA A 265 10.27 10.12 -1.71
C ALA A 265 10.99 9.84 -3.05
N GLU A 266 11.87 10.74 -3.52
CA GLU A 266 12.73 10.51 -4.70
C GLU A 266 13.60 9.23 -4.53
N HIS A 267 13.97 8.88 -3.30
CA HIS A 267 14.69 7.63 -3.01
C HIS A 267 13.88 6.36 -3.33
N ARG A 268 12.55 6.46 -3.42
CA ARG A 268 11.70 5.35 -3.87
C ARG A 268 11.67 5.21 -5.38
N GLN A 269 11.95 6.29 -6.12
CA GLN A 269 11.76 6.36 -7.56
C GLN A 269 12.92 5.79 -8.38
N PHE A 270 14.17 5.92 -7.92
CA PHE A 270 15.31 5.43 -8.70
C PHE A 270 15.22 3.91 -8.92
N ARG A 271 15.24 3.42 -10.16
CA ARG A 271 15.17 1.97 -10.45
C ARG A 271 16.10 1.65 -11.60
N ASN A 272 16.82 0.53 -11.49
CA ASN A 272 17.63 -0.03 -12.58
C ASN A 272 18.52 1.00 -13.28
N LEU A 273 19.15 1.90 -12.50
CA LEU A 273 20.03 2.94 -13.05
C LEU A 273 21.12 2.29 -13.91
N SER A 274 21.15 2.67 -15.17
CA SER A 274 22.10 2.13 -16.15
C SER A 274 22.81 3.26 -16.87
N ILE A 275 24.01 2.97 -17.39
CA ILE A 275 24.79 3.90 -18.21
C ILE A 275 24.03 4.37 -19.46
N PHE A 276 22.99 3.65 -19.89
CA PHE A 276 22.15 4.02 -21.03
C PHE A 276 21.13 5.12 -20.71
N GLN A 277 20.89 5.43 -19.43
CA GLN A 277 19.92 6.43 -18.97
C GLN A 277 20.55 7.80 -18.66
N GLN A 278 21.86 7.98 -18.90
CA GLN A 278 22.59 9.25 -18.69
C GLN A 278 22.84 10.03 -19.99
N LYS A 279 22.03 9.82 -21.04
CA LYS A 279 22.07 10.59 -22.28
C LYS A 279 20.79 11.38 -22.49
#